data_AF-A0A1Z5S959-F1
#
_entry.id   AF-A0A1Z5S959-F1
#
_cell.length_a   1.000
_cell.length_b   1.000
_cell.length_c   1.000
_cell.angle_alpha   90.00
_cell.angle_beta   90.00
_cell.angle_gamma   90.00
#
_symmetry.space_group_name_H-M   'P 1'
#
loop_
_entity.id
_entity.type
_entity.pdbx_description
1 polymer ?
#
loop_
_entity_poly.entity_id
_entity_poly.type
_entity_poly.pdbx_seq_one_letter_code
_entity_poly.pdbx_strand_id
1 'polypeptide(L)'
;MNDQICQKDISNFRYKLHAILYNSPLNEARGLPDDGDQYETDNIENDDVTELDDLDILMSGDIKLTRTLKWKSRQDLLSAIYTIIHLIGSDETFDKDWVRSTRPYPISLGLRKIKNILNEDREMDHECLNMAIRIVVCNQDMAMKKQKYHFMDLRFAEITRFGRDQRCCGKIDKVYYEKLRKVLECWPNMEYKIKDCSHILLPYYKDGTYILFILDMKNKTGYNQKMAYIPILHTISRRLGLTMGLTNAKWTGNIYKWKREYPLVTKVTDNNKYWKLGGFLVYNFMKLWDGENLPQINNVSIYSL
;
A
#
# COMPACT_ATOMS: atom_id res chain seq x y z
N MET A 1 -23.72 11.77 14.31
CA MET A 1 -24.27 10.94 13.22
C MET A 1 -23.25 9.83 12.98
N ASN A 2 -23.70 8.58 12.96
CA ASN A 2 -22.83 7.40 13.06
C ASN A 2 -22.25 7.08 11.69
N ASP A 3 -21.10 7.66 11.46
CA ASP A 3 -20.34 7.64 10.24
C ASP A 3 -19.54 6.30 10.25
N GLN A 4 -19.93 5.33 9.42
CA GLN A 4 -19.24 4.04 9.23
C GLN A 4 -18.86 3.83 7.76
N ILE A 5 -17.59 3.50 7.49
CA ILE A 5 -17.10 3.06 6.18
C ILE A 5 -17.99 1.92 5.68
N CYS A 6 -18.61 2.09 4.53
CA CYS A 6 -19.41 1.03 3.92
C CYS A 6 -18.61 0.26 2.86
N GLN A 7 -19.11 -0.91 2.47
CA GLN A 7 -18.50 -1.69 1.38
C GLN A 7 -18.46 -0.90 0.07
N LYS A 8 -19.47 -0.06 -0.20
CA LYS A 8 -19.55 0.77 -1.41
C LYS A 8 -18.36 1.74 -1.53
N ASP A 9 -17.96 2.39 -0.43
CA ASP A 9 -16.81 3.30 -0.40
C ASP A 9 -15.51 2.56 -0.80
N ILE A 10 -15.36 1.33 -0.31
CA ILE A 10 -14.18 0.51 -0.58
C ILE A 10 -14.22 -0.11 -1.98
N SER A 11 -15.38 -0.44 -2.52
CA SER A 11 -15.54 -0.88 -3.92
C SER A 11 -15.08 0.20 -4.90
N ASN A 12 -15.42 1.46 -4.63
CA ASN A 12 -14.93 2.61 -5.41
C ASN A 12 -13.42 2.79 -5.26
N PHE A 13 -12.89 2.63 -4.05
CA PHE A 13 -11.45 2.68 -3.80
C PHE A 13 -10.67 1.55 -4.50
N ARG A 14 -11.17 0.31 -4.47
CA ARG A 14 -10.60 -0.86 -5.16
C ARG A 14 -10.47 -0.60 -6.66
N TYR A 15 -11.47 0.04 -7.25
CA TYR A 15 -11.44 0.45 -8.66
C TYR A 15 -10.30 1.45 -8.94
N LYS A 16 -10.23 2.54 -8.14
CA LYS A 16 -9.18 3.57 -8.27
C LYS A 16 -7.77 2.99 -8.13
N LEU A 17 -7.58 2.04 -7.22
CA LEU A 17 -6.26 1.45 -6.97
C LEU A 17 -5.66 0.80 -8.23
N HIS A 18 -6.44 0.10 -9.04
CA HIS A 18 -5.93 -0.49 -10.26
C HIS A 18 -5.35 0.57 -11.21
N ALA A 19 -6.08 1.67 -11.42
CA ALA A 19 -5.64 2.77 -12.25
C ALA A 19 -4.34 3.39 -11.71
N ILE A 20 -4.24 3.61 -10.39
CA ILE A 20 -3.03 4.11 -9.74
C ILE A 20 -1.83 3.17 -9.98
N LEU A 21 -2.03 1.85 -9.85
CA LEU A 21 -0.96 0.87 -10.05
C LEU A 21 -0.48 0.83 -11.50
N TYR A 22 -1.40 0.68 -12.45
CA TYR A 22 -1.09 0.55 -13.87
C TYR A 22 -0.50 1.85 -14.44
N ASN A 23 -1.11 2.98 -14.09
CA ASN A 23 -0.68 4.31 -14.49
C ASN A 23 0.39 4.88 -13.56
N SER A 24 1.04 4.14 -12.66
CA SER A 24 2.19 4.71 -11.93
C SER A 24 3.42 4.86 -12.85
N PRO A 25 4.17 5.98 -12.80
CA PRO A 25 5.45 6.11 -13.51
C PRO A 25 6.49 5.07 -13.08
N LEU A 26 6.29 4.40 -11.94
CA LEU A 26 7.11 3.27 -11.49
C LEU A 26 6.80 1.95 -12.19
N ASN A 27 5.72 1.88 -12.97
CA ASN A 27 5.34 0.68 -13.69
C ASN A 27 6.21 0.50 -14.96
N GLU A 28 7.27 -0.28 -14.82
CA GLU A 28 8.20 -0.64 -15.90
C GLU A 28 7.62 -1.65 -16.91
N ALA A 29 6.43 -2.21 -16.67
CA ALA A 29 5.71 -3.04 -17.63
C ALA A 29 4.74 -2.24 -18.51
N ARG A 30 4.61 -0.92 -18.28
CA ARG A 30 3.75 -0.05 -19.08
C ARG A 30 4.23 0.00 -20.53
N GLY A 31 3.29 -0.02 -21.47
CA GLY A 31 3.60 0.21 -22.87
C GLY A 31 4.16 -1.01 -23.59
N LEU A 32 3.77 -2.21 -23.16
CA LEU A 32 3.88 -3.43 -23.97
C LEU A 32 2.58 -3.68 -24.76
N PRO A 33 2.38 -3.13 -25.97
CA PRO A 33 1.41 -3.62 -26.94
C PRO A 33 2.10 -4.23 -28.17
N ASP A 34 1.61 -5.35 -28.64
CA ASP A 34 1.56 -5.79 -30.05
C ASP A 34 0.73 -7.07 -29.99
N ASP A 35 -0.49 -7.13 -30.52
CA ASP A 35 -0.80 -6.86 -31.92
C ASP A 35 -1.81 -5.72 -32.11
N GLY A 36 -1.52 -4.86 -33.08
CA GLY A 36 -2.30 -3.68 -33.37
C GLY A 36 -3.68 -4.01 -33.92
N ASP A 37 -4.71 -3.70 -33.13
CA ASP A 37 -6.01 -3.33 -33.69
C ASP A 37 -6.57 -2.14 -32.91
N GLN A 38 -6.93 -1.11 -33.67
CA GLN A 38 -7.53 0.12 -33.18
C GLN A 38 -9.03 -0.12 -33.05
N TYR A 39 -9.60 0.07 -31.87
CA TYR A 39 -11.05 0.12 -31.72
C TYR A 39 -11.46 1.53 -31.28
N GLU A 40 -12.25 2.18 -32.13
CA GLU A 40 -13.00 3.39 -31.81
C GLU A 40 -14.02 3.06 -30.72
N THR A 41 -14.07 3.87 -29.67
CA THR A 41 -15.04 3.73 -28.58
C THR A 41 -16.28 4.57 -28.87
N ASP A 42 -17.42 3.90 -29.01
CA ASP A 42 -18.74 4.55 -29.05
C ASP A 42 -19.10 5.20 -27.71
N ASN A 43 -19.77 6.35 -27.81
CA ASN A 43 -20.24 7.15 -26.69
C ASN A 43 -21.37 6.42 -25.94
N ILE A 44 -21.06 5.86 -24.76
CA ILE A 44 -22.07 5.42 -23.80
C ILE A 44 -22.10 6.43 -22.65
N GLU A 45 -23.18 7.19 -22.56
CA GLU A 45 -23.53 7.98 -21.37
C GLU A 45 -23.72 7.03 -20.19
N ASN A 46 -23.00 7.22 -19.08
CA ASN A 46 -23.15 6.41 -17.87
C ASN A 46 -23.10 7.30 -16.62
N ASP A 47 -24.10 7.12 -15.76
CA ASP A 47 -24.52 8.04 -14.69
C ASP A 47 -23.94 7.69 -13.31
N ASP A 48 -22.71 7.16 -13.26
CA ASP A 48 -22.01 6.84 -11.99
C ASP A 48 -20.48 6.99 -12.12
N VAL A 49 -20.06 8.01 -12.87
CA VAL A 49 -18.65 8.35 -13.09
C VAL A 49 -18.09 9.03 -11.84
N THR A 50 -17.25 8.32 -11.07
CA THR A 50 -16.37 8.98 -10.11
C THR A 50 -15.03 9.20 -10.78
N GLU A 51 -14.77 10.44 -11.20
CA GLU A 51 -13.49 10.83 -11.78
C GLU A 51 -12.34 10.56 -10.78
N LEU A 52 -11.15 10.27 -11.32
CA LEU A 52 -9.92 10.26 -10.50
C LEU A 52 -9.76 11.67 -9.93
N ASP A 53 -9.57 11.79 -8.62
CA ASP A 53 -9.30 13.09 -8.02
C ASP A 53 -7.90 13.58 -8.39
N ASP A 54 -7.64 14.89 -8.26
CA ASP A 54 -6.37 15.50 -8.63
C ASP A 54 -5.16 14.84 -7.94
N LEU A 55 -5.36 14.31 -6.74
CA LEU A 55 -4.34 13.56 -6.02
C LEU A 55 -4.10 12.19 -6.67
N ASP A 56 -5.14 11.44 -7.02
CA ASP A 56 -5.06 10.18 -7.75
C ASP A 56 -4.47 10.39 -9.18
N ILE A 57 -4.77 11.52 -9.83
CA ILE A 57 -4.20 11.91 -11.13
C ILE A 57 -2.70 12.21 -10.99
N LEU A 58 -2.31 13.02 -10.01
CA LEU A 58 -0.91 13.31 -9.69
C LEU A 58 -0.13 12.01 -9.40
N MET A 59 -0.77 11.08 -8.69
CA MET A 59 -0.21 9.78 -8.36
C MET A 59 -0.12 8.83 -9.58
N SER A 60 -0.99 9.04 -10.57
CA SER A 60 -0.96 8.38 -11.87
C SER A 60 0.02 9.02 -12.87
N GLY A 61 0.75 10.06 -12.45
CA GLY A 61 1.78 10.73 -13.26
C GLY A 61 1.19 11.51 -14.44
N ASP A 62 1.38 12.83 -14.43
CA ASP A 62 0.76 13.71 -15.42
C ASP A 62 1.67 14.02 -16.63
N ILE A 63 1.04 14.15 -17.81
CA ILE A 63 1.49 14.86 -19.03
C ILE A 63 2.49 14.14 -19.98
N LYS A 64 2.00 13.13 -20.70
CA LYS A 64 2.12 12.91 -22.18
C LYS A 64 1.68 11.48 -22.50
N LEU A 65 0.38 11.25 -22.38
CA LEU A 65 -0.20 9.96 -22.66
C LEU A 65 -0.56 9.86 -24.15
N THR A 66 0.36 9.36 -24.97
CA THR A 66 0.09 9.08 -26.39
C THR A 66 -0.77 7.84 -26.63
N ARG A 67 -1.21 7.13 -25.57
CA ARG A 67 -2.30 6.14 -25.56
C ARG A 67 -2.67 5.82 -24.10
N THR A 68 -3.38 6.73 -23.42
CA THR A 68 -4.00 6.38 -22.12
C THR A 68 -5.23 5.55 -22.40
N LEU A 69 -5.33 4.37 -21.81
CA LEU A 69 -6.64 3.84 -21.49
C LEU A 69 -7.17 4.68 -20.32
N LYS A 70 -7.96 5.73 -20.64
CA LYS A 70 -8.67 6.52 -19.64
C LYS A 70 -9.87 5.71 -19.18
N TRP A 71 -9.70 4.88 -18.15
CA TRP A 71 -10.80 4.17 -17.52
C TRP A 71 -11.61 5.18 -16.70
N LYS A 72 -12.75 5.63 -17.24
CA LYS A 72 -13.60 6.61 -16.57
C LYS A 72 -14.60 5.95 -15.63
N SER A 73 -14.90 4.66 -15.83
CA SER A 73 -15.83 3.90 -14.99
C SER A 73 -15.36 2.48 -14.66
N ARG A 74 -15.92 1.90 -13.58
CA ARG A 74 -15.75 0.46 -13.23
C ARG A 74 -16.10 -0.44 -14.40
N GLN A 75 -17.12 -0.08 -15.16
CA GLN A 75 -17.57 -0.78 -16.35
C GLN A 75 -16.55 -0.66 -17.49
N ASP A 76 -15.90 0.49 -17.69
CA ASP A 76 -14.85 0.65 -18.70
C ASP A 76 -13.65 -0.24 -18.40
N LEU A 77 -13.22 -0.26 -17.14
CA LEU A 77 -12.12 -1.11 -16.71
C LEU A 77 -12.48 -2.59 -16.82
N LEU A 78 -13.66 -2.99 -16.34
CA LEU A 78 -14.10 -4.37 -16.45
C LEU A 78 -14.25 -4.76 -17.92
N SER A 79 -14.88 -3.93 -18.73
CA SER A 79 -15.04 -4.11 -20.18
C SER A 79 -13.69 -4.31 -20.83
N ALA A 80 -12.70 -3.47 -20.54
CA ALA A 80 -11.40 -3.66 -21.14
C ALA A 80 -10.62 -4.84 -20.59
N ILE A 81 -10.67 -5.13 -19.30
CA ILE A 81 -10.12 -6.36 -18.73
C ILE A 81 -10.77 -7.57 -19.44
N TYR A 82 -12.09 -7.54 -19.65
CA TYR A 82 -12.82 -8.58 -20.38
C TYR A 82 -12.40 -8.64 -21.85
N THR A 83 -12.28 -7.51 -22.53
CA THR A 83 -11.81 -7.41 -23.93
C THR A 83 -10.39 -7.95 -24.05
N ILE A 84 -9.49 -7.65 -23.12
CA ILE A 84 -8.13 -8.18 -23.05
C ILE A 84 -8.13 -9.69 -22.80
N ILE A 85 -8.95 -10.17 -21.85
CA ILE A 85 -9.10 -11.61 -21.56
C ILE A 85 -9.69 -12.35 -22.78
N HIS A 86 -10.65 -11.73 -23.48
CA HIS A 86 -11.39 -12.32 -24.59
C HIS A 86 -10.62 -12.28 -25.91
N LEU A 87 -9.92 -11.18 -26.21
CA LEU A 87 -9.09 -11.02 -27.40
C LEU A 87 -7.88 -11.95 -27.37
N ILE A 88 -7.28 -12.17 -26.20
CA ILE A 88 -5.97 -12.84 -26.13
C ILE A 88 -6.09 -14.32 -25.75
N GLY A 89 -7.22 -14.77 -25.20
CA GLY A 89 -7.68 -16.16 -25.23
C GLY A 89 -6.78 -17.27 -24.64
N SER A 90 -5.56 -16.99 -24.16
CA SER A 90 -4.59 -18.00 -23.72
C SER A 90 -4.20 -17.83 -22.25
N ASP A 91 -4.02 -18.97 -21.56
CA ASP A 91 -3.55 -19.05 -20.17
C ASP A 91 -2.21 -18.34 -19.94
N GLU A 92 -1.38 -18.20 -21.00
CA GLU A 92 -0.06 -17.55 -20.96
C GLU A 92 -0.11 -16.06 -20.58
N THR A 93 -1.24 -15.38 -20.80
CA THR A 93 -1.39 -13.96 -20.46
C THR A 93 -1.66 -13.66 -18.99
N PHE A 94 -2.15 -14.64 -18.23
CA PHE A 94 -2.34 -14.48 -16.77
C PHE A 94 -1.02 -14.34 -16.03
N ASP A 95 0.07 -14.86 -16.63
CA ASP A 95 1.42 -14.84 -16.09
C ASP A 95 2.26 -13.66 -16.60
N LYS A 96 1.75 -12.87 -17.56
CA LYS A 96 2.42 -11.64 -18.00
C LYS A 96 2.34 -10.59 -16.90
N ASP A 97 3.45 -9.89 -16.67
CA ASP A 97 3.52 -8.77 -15.73
C ASP A 97 2.78 -7.54 -16.30
N TRP A 98 1.73 -7.10 -15.60
CA TRP A 98 0.98 -5.88 -15.92
C TRP A 98 1.50 -4.66 -15.18
N VAL A 99 1.94 -4.89 -13.95
CA VAL A 99 2.56 -3.88 -13.10
C VAL A 99 3.87 -4.44 -12.58
N ARG A 100 4.98 -3.78 -12.92
CA ARG A 100 6.31 -4.23 -12.51
C ARG A 100 7.15 -3.08 -11.99
N SER A 101 7.84 -3.28 -10.88
CA SER A 101 8.82 -2.34 -10.35
C SER A 101 9.99 -3.09 -9.73
N THR A 102 11.21 -2.82 -10.18
CA THR A 102 12.41 -3.61 -9.80
C THR A 102 13.10 -3.09 -8.54
N ARG A 103 12.84 -1.85 -8.14
CA ARG A 103 13.50 -1.18 -7.01
C ARG A 103 12.49 -0.73 -5.95
N PRO A 104 12.79 -0.85 -4.64
CA PRO A 104 14.06 -1.32 -4.05
C PRO A 104 14.26 -2.84 -4.11
N TYR A 105 13.22 -3.59 -4.47
CA TYR A 105 13.26 -5.01 -4.79
C TYR A 105 12.15 -5.31 -5.81
N PRO A 106 12.26 -6.39 -6.60
CA PRO A 106 11.27 -6.68 -7.63
C PRO A 106 9.89 -6.99 -7.04
N ILE A 107 8.87 -6.33 -7.59
CA ILE A 107 7.45 -6.68 -7.44
C ILE A 107 6.86 -6.77 -8.84
N SER A 108 6.13 -7.85 -9.09
CA SER A 108 5.44 -8.12 -10.35
C SER A 108 4.00 -8.54 -10.07
N LEU A 109 3.05 -7.82 -10.66
CA LEU A 109 1.62 -8.11 -10.57
C LEU A 109 1.12 -8.52 -11.96
N GLY A 110 0.77 -9.79 -12.10
CA GLY A 110 0.07 -10.29 -13.28
C GLY A 110 -1.43 -10.00 -13.26
N LEU A 111 -2.09 -10.29 -14.38
CA LEU A 111 -3.51 -9.99 -14.58
C LEU A 111 -4.41 -10.61 -13.51
N ARG A 112 -4.05 -11.80 -13.00
CA ARG A 112 -4.80 -12.48 -11.93
C ARG A 112 -4.84 -11.65 -10.64
N LYS A 113 -3.70 -11.10 -10.21
CA LYS A 113 -3.60 -10.27 -8.99
C LYS A 113 -4.35 -8.96 -9.19
N ILE A 114 -4.19 -8.34 -10.36
CA ILE A 114 -4.92 -7.15 -10.78
C ILE A 114 -6.43 -7.36 -10.74
N LYS A 115 -6.95 -8.43 -11.34
CA LYS A 115 -8.37 -8.78 -11.31
C LYS A 115 -8.88 -9.03 -9.89
N ASN A 116 -8.06 -9.65 -9.04
CA ASN A 116 -8.42 -9.93 -7.66
C ASN A 116 -8.60 -8.67 -6.80
N ILE A 117 -7.97 -7.54 -7.15
CA ILE A 117 -8.20 -6.25 -6.46
C ILE A 117 -9.69 -5.87 -6.54
N LEU A 118 -10.31 -6.07 -7.71
CA LEU A 118 -11.71 -5.74 -7.97
C LEU A 118 -12.71 -6.72 -7.33
N ASN A 119 -12.22 -7.87 -6.85
CA ASN A 119 -13.05 -8.91 -6.25
C ASN A 119 -13.30 -8.61 -4.76
N GLU A 120 -14.49 -8.12 -4.44
CA GLU A 120 -14.93 -7.78 -3.09
C GLU A 120 -14.87 -8.96 -2.11
N ASP A 121 -14.93 -10.19 -2.63
CA ASP A 121 -14.80 -11.41 -1.85
C ASP A 121 -13.37 -11.85 -1.56
N ARG A 122 -12.37 -11.10 -2.02
CA ARG A 122 -10.96 -11.35 -1.73
C ARG A 122 -10.34 -10.25 -0.90
N GLU A 123 -9.40 -10.66 -0.06
CA GLU A 123 -8.46 -9.74 0.58
C GLU A 123 -7.47 -9.19 -0.44
N MET A 124 -6.87 -8.06 -0.11
CA MET A 124 -5.77 -7.49 -0.88
C MET A 124 -4.59 -8.45 -0.89
N ASP A 125 -3.97 -8.65 -2.06
CA ASP A 125 -2.71 -9.38 -2.18
C ASP A 125 -1.55 -8.59 -1.56
N HIS A 126 -0.59 -9.29 -0.93
CA HIS A 126 0.53 -8.66 -0.23
C HIS A 126 1.43 -7.85 -1.17
N GLU A 127 1.68 -8.36 -2.37
CA GLU A 127 2.50 -7.65 -3.36
C GLU A 127 1.74 -6.46 -3.93
N CYS A 128 0.40 -6.56 -4.07
CA CYS A 128 -0.43 -5.40 -4.39
C CYS A 128 -0.29 -4.31 -3.32
N LEU A 129 -0.33 -4.65 -2.02
CA LEU A 129 -0.15 -3.66 -0.95
C LEU A 129 1.25 -3.04 -0.99
N ASN A 130 2.30 -3.87 -1.11
CA ASN A 130 3.67 -3.39 -1.16
C ASN A 130 3.92 -2.47 -2.38
N MET A 131 3.36 -2.80 -3.55
CA MET A 131 3.42 -1.96 -4.75
C MET A 131 2.66 -0.65 -4.55
N ALA A 132 1.47 -0.70 -3.94
CA ALA A 132 0.66 0.48 -3.66
C ALA A 132 1.38 1.45 -2.69
N ILE A 133 1.99 0.92 -1.62
CA ILE A 133 2.81 1.71 -0.68
C ILE A 133 3.99 2.36 -1.42
N ARG A 134 4.72 1.58 -2.23
CA ARG A 134 5.84 2.09 -3.04
C ARG A 134 5.43 3.28 -3.90
N ILE A 135 4.28 3.18 -4.57
CA ILE A 135 3.74 4.24 -5.41
C ILE A 135 3.36 5.47 -4.59
N VAL A 136 2.65 5.30 -3.46
CA VAL A 136 2.31 6.41 -2.54
C VAL A 136 3.53 7.19 -2.12
N VAL A 137 4.58 6.49 -1.70
CA VAL A 137 5.79 7.14 -1.18
C VAL A 137 6.47 7.94 -2.26
N CYS A 138 6.73 7.34 -3.43
CA CYS A 138 7.36 8.02 -4.55
C CYS A 138 6.58 9.26 -5.01
N ASN A 139 5.25 9.16 -5.04
CA ASN A 139 4.42 10.27 -5.45
C ASN A 139 4.32 11.38 -4.40
N GLN A 140 4.26 11.03 -3.11
CA GLN A 140 4.31 12.02 -2.02
C GLN A 140 5.64 12.77 -2.01
N ASP A 141 6.75 12.09 -2.27
CA ASP A 141 8.06 12.75 -2.37
C ASP A 141 8.12 13.72 -3.56
N MET A 142 7.60 13.31 -4.72
CA MET A 142 7.48 14.19 -5.90
C MET A 142 6.62 15.43 -5.61
N ALA A 143 5.54 15.29 -4.83
CA ALA A 143 4.63 16.39 -4.49
C ALA A 143 5.17 17.32 -3.38
N MET A 144 5.72 16.76 -2.31
CA MET A 144 6.07 17.50 -1.08
C MET A 144 7.56 17.89 -0.99
N LYS A 145 8.44 17.38 -1.85
CA LYS A 145 9.90 17.65 -1.91
C LYS A 145 10.70 17.32 -0.63
N LYS A 146 10.06 16.78 0.41
CA LYS A 146 10.74 16.29 1.62
C LYS A 146 9.90 15.25 2.35
N GLN A 147 10.48 14.07 2.52
CA GLN A 147 9.82 12.98 3.23
C GLN A 147 9.74 13.22 4.76
N LYS A 148 8.53 13.44 5.29
CA LYS A 148 8.27 13.61 6.74
C LYS A 148 8.21 12.28 7.50
N TYR A 149 7.81 11.20 6.83
CA TYR A 149 7.54 9.88 7.40
C TYR A 149 8.29 8.77 6.68
N HIS A 150 8.81 7.79 7.40
CA HIS A 150 9.36 6.60 6.77
C HIS A 150 8.25 5.54 6.62
N PHE A 151 7.88 5.25 5.38
CA PHE A 151 6.93 4.19 5.06
C PHE A 151 7.69 2.87 4.91
N MET A 152 7.24 1.86 5.66
CA MET A 152 7.66 0.47 5.45
C MET A 152 6.56 -0.29 4.70
N ASP A 153 6.92 -1.45 4.19
CA ASP A 153 6.01 -2.40 3.58
C ASP A 153 6.05 -3.74 4.34
N LEU A 154 5.34 -4.76 3.85
CA LEU A 154 5.28 -6.05 4.54
C LEU A 154 6.61 -6.83 4.56
N ARG A 155 7.63 -6.40 3.79
CA ARG A 155 8.93 -7.10 3.71
C ARG A 155 9.65 -7.10 5.04
N PHE A 156 9.47 -6.06 5.85
CA PHE A 156 10.05 -6.03 7.19
C PHE A 156 9.55 -7.21 8.02
N ALA A 157 8.24 -7.47 8.00
CA ALA A 157 7.63 -8.60 8.70
C ALA A 157 8.03 -9.95 8.09
N GLU A 158 8.12 -10.05 6.75
CA GLU A 158 8.58 -11.26 6.06
C GLU A 158 10.01 -11.65 6.44
N ILE A 159 10.94 -10.68 6.42
CA ILE A 159 12.35 -10.91 6.73
C ILE A 159 12.54 -11.24 8.20
N THR A 160 11.92 -10.47 9.09
CA THR A 160 12.06 -10.65 10.54
C THR A 160 11.28 -11.84 11.10
N ARG A 161 10.35 -12.40 10.31
CA ARG A 161 9.47 -13.52 10.67
C ARG A 161 8.77 -13.30 12.00
N PHE A 162 8.03 -12.20 12.12
CA PHE A 162 7.29 -11.87 13.35
C PHE A 162 6.44 -13.05 13.84
N GLY A 163 6.49 -13.30 15.15
CA GLY A 163 5.71 -14.37 15.79
C GLY A 163 6.23 -15.80 15.59
N ARG A 164 7.27 -16.03 14.78
CA ARG A 164 7.94 -17.34 14.74
C ARG A 164 8.89 -17.50 15.94
N ASP A 165 8.97 -18.73 16.45
CA ASP A 165 9.96 -19.11 17.47
C ASP A 165 11.36 -18.73 16.98
N GLN A 166 12.16 -18.13 17.86
CA GLN A 166 13.51 -17.66 17.52
C GLN A 166 14.42 -18.81 17.06
N ARG A 167 14.18 -20.04 17.52
CA ARG A 167 14.85 -21.26 17.06
C ARG A 167 14.50 -21.60 15.60
N CYS A 168 13.34 -21.15 15.12
CA CYS A 168 12.83 -21.34 13.76
C CYS A 168 13.16 -20.17 12.82
N CYS A 169 13.81 -19.11 13.32
CA CYS A 169 14.19 -17.95 12.52
C CYS A 169 15.46 -18.17 11.67
N GLY A 170 16.10 -19.34 11.76
CA GLY A 170 17.39 -19.60 11.12
C GLY A 170 18.56 -18.96 11.86
N LYS A 171 19.78 -19.13 11.35
CA LYS A 171 20.96 -18.45 11.92
C LYS A 171 20.86 -16.95 11.66
N ILE A 172 21.06 -16.18 12.73
CA ILE A 172 21.31 -14.75 12.61
C ILE A 172 22.73 -14.58 12.09
N ASP A 173 22.86 -14.25 10.81
CA ASP A 173 24.13 -14.10 10.12
C ASP A 173 24.26 -12.72 9.46
N LYS A 174 25.41 -12.49 8.80
CA LYS A 174 25.67 -11.23 8.08
C LYS A 174 24.65 -10.97 6.98
N VAL A 175 24.16 -12.02 6.30
CA VAL A 175 23.18 -11.91 5.21
C VAL A 175 21.83 -11.46 5.74
N TYR A 176 21.40 -12.00 6.88
CA TYR A 176 20.18 -11.58 7.58
C TYR A 176 20.26 -10.11 8.02
N TYR A 177 21.38 -9.69 8.61
CA TYR A 177 21.57 -8.27 8.98
C TYR A 177 21.59 -7.33 7.79
N GLU A 178 22.14 -7.75 6.65
CA GLU A 178 22.12 -6.95 5.43
C GLU A 178 20.69 -6.77 4.90
N LYS A 179 19.89 -7.85 4.89
CA LYS A 179 18.46 -7.77 4.53
C LYS A 179 17.70 -6.82 5.46
N LEU A 180 18.01 -6.85 6.76
CA LEU A 180 17.42 -5.95 7.75
C LEU A 180 17.81 -4.49 7.54
N ARG A 181 19.06 -4.20 7.18
CA ARG A 181 19.47 -2.82 6.88
C ARG A 181 18.75 -2.28 5.65
N LYS A 182 18.68 -3.07 4.58
CA LYS A 182 18.06 -2.67 3.31
C LYS A 182 16.59 -2.25 3.46
N VAL A 183 15.83 -2.90 4.34
CA VAL A 183 14.42 -2.51 4.58
C VAL A 183 14.24 -1.23 5.40
N LEU A 184 15.32 -0.65 5.94
CA LEU A 184 15.28 0.68 6.58
C LEU A 184 15.85 1.79 5.70
N GLU A 185 16.41 1.44 4.54
CA GLU A 185 16.91 2.43 3.59
C GLU A 185 15.74 3.27 3.05
N CYS A 186 16.03 4.51 2.65
CA CYS A 186 15.03 5.30 1.96
C CYS A 186 14.61 4.63 0.65
N TRP A 187 13.41 4.94 0.20
CA TRP A 187 12.93 4.45 -1.08
C TRP A 187 13.82 4.95 -2.24
N PRO A 188 13.88 4.22 -3.37
CA PRO A 188 14.76 4.56 -4.48
C PRO A 188 14.58 5.99 -4.96
N ASN A 189 15.70 6.64 -5.32
CA ASN A 189 15.76 8.02 -5.79
C ASN A 189 15.33 9.08 -4.75
N MET A 190 15.24 8.71 -3.47
CA MET A 190 15.05 9.64 -2.36
C MET A 190 16.33 9.79 -1.54
N GLU A 191 16.47 10.92 -0.86
CA GLU A 191 17.65 11.23 -0.04
C GLU A 191 17.24 11.60 1.38
N TYR A 192 16.87 10.60 2.18
CA TYR A 192 16.62 10.79 3.62
C TYR A 192 17.11 9.60 4.44
N LYS A 193 17.26 9.80 5.76
CA LYS A 193 17.58 8.72 6.70
C LYS A 193 16.39 8.50 7.62
N ILE A 194 16.05 7.23 7.86
CA ILE A 194 14.94 6.85 8.76
C ILE A 194 15.00 7.54 10.14
N LYS A 195 16.21 7.75 10.67
CA LYS A 195 16.43 8.42 11.97
C LYS A 195 15.99 9.89 12.00
N ASP A 196 15.89 10.53 10.83
CA ASP A 196 15.52 11.93 10.67
C ASP A 196 14.00 12.07 10.42
N CYS A 197 13.29 10.96 10.20
CA CYS A 197 11.83 10.94 10.02
C CYS A 197 11.10 11.13 11.35
N SER A 198 9.98 11.86 11.30
CA SER A 198 9.13 12.07 12.49
C SER A 198 8.32 10.84 12.87
N HIS A 199 7.90 10.05 11.89
CA HIS A 199 7.11 8.84 12.09
C HIS A 199 7.64 7.69 11.24
N ILE A 200 7.42 6.47 11.73
CA ILE A 200 7.54 5.24 10.93
C ILE A 200 6.14 4.64 10.79
N LEU A 201 5.71 4.41 9.55
CA LEU A 201 4.46 3.72 9.22
C LEU A 201 4.79 2.27 8.86
N LEU A 202 4.41 1.34 9.73
CA LEU A 202 4.74 -0.07 9.62
C LEU A 202 3.47 -0.92 9.47
N PRO A 203 3.14 -1.37 8.25
CA PRO A 203 2.09 -2.34 8.05
C PRO A 203 2.55 -3.72 8.54
N TYR A 204 1.59 -4.52 8.97
CA TYR A 204 1.79 -5.89 9.41
C TYR A 204 0.60 -6.74 9.01
N TYR A 205 0.87 -8.00 8.68
CA TYR A 205 -0.16 -8.99 8.39
C TYR A 205 0.01 -10.21 9.30
N LYS A 206 -1.08 -10.65 9.92
CA LYS A 206 -1.12 -11.89 10.70
C LYS A 206 -2.53 -12.48 10.68
N ASP A 207 -2.62 -13.78 10.43
CA ASP A 207 -3.84 -14.57 10.56
C ASP A 207 -5.07 -13.92 9.88
N GLY A 208 -4.91 -13.50 8.61
CA GLY A 208 -6.00 -12.84 7.84
C GLY A 208 -6.24 -11.38 8.19
N THR A 209 -5.42 -10.78 9.05
CA THR A 209 -5.62 -9.42 9.56
C THR A 209 -4.44 -8.52 9.21
N TYR A 210 -4.75 -7.42 8.51
CA TYR A 210 -3.83 -6.30 8.30
C TYR A 210 -3.91 -5.31 9.46
N ILE A 211 -2.75 -4.87 9.94
CA ILE A 211 -2.59 -3.96 11.08
C ILE A 211 -1.58 -2.88 10.68
N LEU A 212 -1.87 -1.62 10.97
CA LEU A 212 -0.91 -0.53 10.82
C LEU A 212 -0.39 -0.10 12.20
N PHE A 213 0.94 -0.13 12.36
CA PHE A 213 1.63 0.47 13.48
C PHE A 213 2.19 1.82 13.05
N ILE A 214 1.92 2.87 13.81
CA ILE A 214 2.50 4.20 13.59
C ILE A 214 3.39 4.51 14.78
N LEU A 215 4.67 4.74 14.53
CA LEU A 215 5.65 5.03 15.57
C LEU A 215 6.07 6.49 15.47
N ASP A 216 5.63 7.30 16.42
CA ASP A 216 6.09 8.68 16.59
C ASP A 216 7.47 8.67 17.23
N MET A 217 8.46 8.97 16.40
CA MET A 217 9.87 8.96 16.77
C MET A 217 10.22 10.14 17.68
N LYS A 218 9.44 11.23 17.67
CA LYS A 218 9.69 12.44 18.46
C LYS A 218 9.08 12.30 19.85
N ASN A 219 7.78 12.04 19.93
CA ASN A 219 7.06 11.96 21.21
C ASN A 219 7.20 10.60 21.90
N LYS A 220 7.82 9.63 21.22
CA LYS A 220 7.96 8.25 21.73
C LYS A 220 6.58 7.67 22.02
N THR A 221 5.73 7.70 21.00
CA THR A 221 4.35 7.17 21.02
C THR A 221 4.18 6.10 19.94
N GLY A 222 3.50 5.02 20.24
CA GLY A 222 3.09 4.01 19.27
C GLY A 222 1.57 3.94 19.16
N TYR A 223 1.05 4.05 17.94
CA TYR A 223 -0.38 3.93 17.65
C TYR A 223 -0.72 2.53 17.12
N ASN A 224 -1.84 1.96 17.57
CA ASN A 224 -2.39 0.70 17.07
C ASN A 224 -3.93 0.69 17.15
N GLN A 225 -4.58 -0.13 16.32
CA GLN A 225 -6.02 -0.24 16.20
C GLN A 225 -6.71 -0.98 17.38
N LYS A 226 -6.04 -1.90 18.11
CA LYS A 226 -6.61 -2.59 19.29
C LYS A 226 -5.54 -2.98 20.33
N MET A 227 -5.93 -3.10 21.61
CA MET A 227 -5.05 -3.56 22.72
C MET A 227 -4.60 -5.02 22.59
N ALA A 228 -5.32 -5.87 21.85
CA ALA A 228 -5.04 -7.31 21.71
C ALA A 228 -3.67 -7.64 21.06
N TYR A 229 -2.96 -6.63 20.57
CA TYR A 229 -1.72 -6.77 19.82
C TYR A 229 -0.45 -6.48 20.63
N ILE A 230 -0.53 -6.42 21.97
CA ILE A 230 0.64 -6.19 22.84
C ILE A 230 1.80 -7.19 22.58
N PRO A 231 1.58 -8.52 22.45
CA PRO A 231 2.66 -9.45 22.15
C PRO A 231 3.32 -9.20 20.79
N ILE A 232 2.54 -8.74 19.82
CA ILE A 232 3.03 -8.36 18.48
C ILE A 232 3.88 -7.10 18.59
N LEU A 233 3.43 -6.09 19.33
CA LEU A 233 4.20 -4.86 19.58
C LEU A 233 5.54 -5.15 20.27
N HIS A 234 5.58 -6.08 21.24
CA HIS A 234 6.83 -6.50 21.86
C HIS A 234 7.80 -7.10 20.82
N THR A 235 7.28 -7.95 19.93
CA THR A 235 8.08 -8.54 18.85
C THR A 235 8.59 -7.49 17.87
N ILE A 236 7.72 -6.57 17.44
CA ILE A 236 8.07 -5.44 16.57
C ILE A 236 9.13 -4.58 17.23
N SER A 237 8.94 -4.18 18.48
CA SER A 237 9.91 -3.36 19.22
C SER A 237 11.28 -4.02 19.27
N ARG A 238 11.34 -5.32 19.56
CA ARG A 238 12.61 -6.05 19.62
C ARG A 238 13.30 -6.11 18.26
N ARG A 239 12.56 -6.42 17.20
CA ARG A 239 13.11 -6.57 15.84
C ARG A 239 13.49 -5.22 15.25
N LEU A 240 12.62 -4.21 15.33
CA LEU A 240 12.89 -2.87 14.85
C LEU A 240 14.01 -2.21 15.66
N GLY A 241 14.05 -2.40 16.98
CA GLY A 241 15.16 -1.91 17.81
C GLY A 241 16.51 -2.49 17.40
N LEU A 242 16.57 -3.80 17.13
CA LEU A 242 17.77 -4.46 16.60
C LEU A 242 18.17 -3.85 15.25
N THR A 243 17.23 -3.75 14.32
CA THR A 243 17.45 -3.23 12.96
C THR A 243 17.90 -1.76 12.99
N MET A 244 17.30 -0.93 13.85
CA MET A 244 17.70 0.48 14.07
C MET A 244 19.11 0.58 14.66
N GLY A 245 19.51 -0.33 15.55
CA GLY A 245 20.88 -0.40 16.06
C GLY A 245 21.90 -0.75 14.99
N LEU A 246 21.52 -1.54 13.97
CA LEU A 246 22.38 -1.88 12.85
C LEU A 246 22.63 -0.70 11.90
N THR A 247 21.69 0.25 11.79
CA THR A 247 21.77 1.42 10.90
C THR A 247 22.20 2.70 11.64
N ASN A 248 21.97 2.78 12.94
CA ASN A 248 22.36 3.88 13.80
C ASN A 248 22.98 3.34 15.10
N ALA A 249 24.31 3.33 15.17
CA ALA A 249 25.05 2.85 16.34
C ALA A 249 24.72 3.62 17.64
N LYS A 250 24.15 4.83 17.55
CA LYS A 250 23.71 5.62 18.71
C LYS A 250 22.28 5.31 19.14
N TRP A 251 21.60 4.34 18.51
CA TRP A 251 20.24 3.97 18.86
C TRP A 251 20.18 3.33 20.25
N THR A 252 19.48 3.98 21.18
CA THR A 252 19.21 3.48 22.54
C THR A 252 17.70 3.34 22.83
N GLY A 253 16.86 3.58 21.82
CA GLY A 253 15.41 3.60 21.98
C GLY A 253 14.82 2.22 22.24
N ASN A 254 13.90 2.14 23.21
CA ASN A 254 13.09 0.95 23.46
C ASN A 254 11.62 1.25 23.16
N ILE A 255 11.18 0.89 21.96
CA ILE A 255 9.83 1.18 21.44
C ILE A 255 8.74 0.56 22.33
N TYR A 256 9.00 -0.56 22.99
CA TYR A 256 8.04 -1.20 23.88
C TYR A 256 7.70 -0.35 25.12
N LYS A 257 8.60 0.57 25.52
CA LYS A 257 8.39 1.49 26.63
C LYS A 257 7.69 2.79 26.23
N TRP A 258 7.41 2.98 24.94
CA TRP A 258 6.80 4.21 24.42
C TRP A 258 5.33 4.31 24.86
N LYS A 259 4.81 5.54 24.94
CA LYS A 259 3.39 5.78 25.22
C LYS A 259 2.58 5.07 24.13
N ARG A 260 1.46 4.45 24.51
CA ARG A 260 0.60 3.74 23.56
C ARG A 260 -0.69 4.50 23.42
N GLU A 261 -1.05 4.79 22.18
CA GLU A 261 -2.30 5.45 21.84
C GLU A 261 -3.09 4.56 20.89
N TYR A 262 -4.41 4.57 21.07
CA TYR A 262 -5.32 3.79 20.23
C TYR A 262 -6.23 4.83 19.58
N PRO A 263 -5.86 5.33 18.39
CA PRO A 263 -6.63 6.39 17.75
C PRO A 263 -8.04 5.87 17.52
N LEU A 264 -9.03 6.75 17.69
CA LEU A 264 -10.43 6.48 17.39
C LEU A 264 -10.60 6.42 15.87
N VAL A 265 -10.10 5.36 15.25
CA VAL A 265 -10.44 5.01 13.88
C VAL A 265 -11.88 4.51 13.84
N THR A 266 -12.62 4.87 12.79
CA THR A 266 -13.94 4.32 12.49
C THR A 266 -13.88 2.81 12.68
N LYS A 267 -14.58 2.29 13.70
CA LYS A 267 -14.62 0.85 13.95
C LYS A 267 -15.32 0.22 12.76
N VAL A 268 -14.56 -0.46 11.94
CA VAL A 268 -15.09 -1.44 11.01
C VAL A 268 -15.75 -2.50 11.89
N THR A 269 -17.08 -2.55 11.89
CA THR A 269 -17.84 -3.46 12.76
C THR A 269 -17.43 -4.89 12.47
N ASP A 270 -17.19 -5.69 13.51
CA ASP A 270 -16.69 -7.07 13.48
C ASP A 270 -17.70 -8.08 12.87
N ASN A 271 -18.48 -7.67 11.87
CA ASN A 271 -19.17 -8.61 11.00
C ASN A 271 -18.13 -9.19 10.03
N ASN A 272 -18.03 -10.53 9.98
CA ASN A 272 -17.10 -11.35 9.18
C ASN A 272 -16.95 -10.99 7.67
N LYS A 273 -17.67 -9.99 7.15
CA LYS A 273 -17.51 -9.45 5.79
C LYS A 273 -16.32 -8.51 5.63
N TYR A 274 -15.81 -7.87 6.69
CA TYR A 274 -14.90 -6.74 6.54
C TYR A 274 -13.39 -7.04 6.70
N TRP A 275 -13.00 -8.24 7.16
CA TRP A 275 -11.56 -8.61 7.25
C TRP A 275 -10.86 -8.53 5.88
N LYS A 276 -11.61 -8.80 4.80
CA LYS A 276 -11.18 -8.70 3.41
C LYS A 276 -10.77 -7.27 2.99
N LEU A 277 -11.12 -6.25 3.78
CA LEU A 277 -10.78 -4.85 3.49
C LEU A 277 -9.49 -4.37 4.17
N GLY A 278 -8.88 -5.20 5.04
CA GLY A 278 -7.77 -4.77 5.89
C GLY A 278 -6.63 -4.11 5.13
N GLY A 279 -6.15 -4.71 4.04
CA GLY A 279 -5.05 -4.16 3.24
C GLY A 279 -5.39 -2.81 2.60
N PHE A 280 -6.62 -2.67 2.09
CA PHE A 280 -7.10 -1.42 1.49
C PHE A 280 -7.22 -0.30 2.53
N LEU A 281 -7.68 -0.63 3.74
CA LEU A 281 -7.75 0.32 4.86
C LEU A 281 -6.36 0.74 5.33
N VAL A 282 -5.43 -0.21 5.48
CA VAL A 282 -4.03 0.10 5.83
C VAL A 282 -3.41 1.03 4.80
N TYR A 283 -3.57 0.75 3.51
CA TYR A 283 -3.11 1.66 2.45
C TYR A 283 -3.69 3.08 2.63
N ASN A 284 -5.01 3.20 2.82
CA ASN A 284 -5.67 4.50 2.95
C ASN A 284 -5.20 5.25 4.19
N PHE A 285 -5.07 4.57 5.34
CA PHE A 285 -4.53 5.18 6.55
C PHE A 285 -3.10 5.67 6.37
N MET A 286 -2.25 4.92 5.66
CA MET A 286 -0.89 5.35 5.36
C MET A 286 -0.88 6.56 4.40
N LYS A 287 -1.72 6.57 3.37
CA LYS A 287 -1.88 7.69 2.42
C LYS A 287 -2.33 8.97 3.13
N LEU A 288 -3.26 8.86 4.07
CA LEU A 288 -3.95 9.99 4.71
C LEU A 288 -3.35 10.44 6.05
N TRP A 289 -2.29 9.79 6.54
CA TRP A 289 -1.69 10.14 7.83
C TRP A 289 -1.10 11.54 7.81
N ASP A 290 -1.63 12.45 8.65
CA ASP A 290 -1.22 13.85 8.73
C ASP A 290 -0.18 14.12 9.83
N GLY A 291 0.07 13.13 10.70
CA GLY A 291 1.01 13.21 11.82
C GLY A 291 0.37 13.36 13.18
N GLU A 292 -0.95 13.58 13.24
CA GLU A 292 -1.69 13.80 14.48
C GLU A 292 -2.87 12.84 14.62
N ASN A 293 -3.70 12.71 13.58
CA ASN A 293 -4.90 11.89 13.62
C ASN A 293 -5.02 11.01 12.38
N LEU A 294 -5.60 9.82 12.55
CA LEU A 294 -6.16 9.10 11.42
C LEU A 294 -7.51 9.74 11.14
N PRO A 295 -7.74 10.31 9.94
CA PRO A 295 -9.04 10.88 9.62
C PRO A 295 -10.12 9.82 9.84
N GLN A 296 -11.23 10.21 10.46
CA GLN A 296 -12.42 9.37 10.45
C GLN A 296 -12.76 9.12 8.99
N ILE A 297 -12.76 7.87 8.56
CA ILE A 297 -13.10 7.54 7.17
C ILE A 297 -14.62 7.58 7.08
N ASN A 298 -15.17 8.80 7.11
CA ASN A 298 -16.49 9.18 6.62
C ASN A 298 -16.40 10.66 6.27
N ASN A 299 -16.91 11.00 5.10
CA ASN A 299 -16.97 12.37 4.60
C ASN A 299 -15.62 13.07 4.34
N VAL A 300 -14.67 12.38 3.70
CA VAL A 300 -13.91 13.12 2.67
C VAL A 300 -14.75 13.06 1.41
N SER A 301 -15.66 14.03 1.30
CA SER A 301 -16.15 14.49 0.02
C SER A 301 -14.94 14.65 -0.89
N ILE A 302 -14.93 13.94 -2.02
CA ILE A 302 -13.94 14.10 -3.10
C ILE A 302 -14.25 15.40 -3.89
N TYR A 303 -14.91 16.37 -3.24
CA TYR A 303 -15.09 17.72 -3.73
C TYR A 303 -14.60 18.68 -2.66
N SER A 304 -13.29 18.95 -2.65
CA SER A 304 -12.68 20.26 -2.37
C SER A 304 -11.19 20.10 -2.05
N LEU A 305 -10.37 20.06 -3.11
CA LEU A 305 -9.27 20.99 -3.36
C LEU A 305 -8.65 20.65 -4.72
#